data_AF-A0A955U5R8-F1
#
_entry.id   AF-A0A955U5R8-F1
#
_cell.length_a   1.000
_cell.length_b   1.000
_cell.length_c   1.000
_cell.angle_alpha   90.00
_cell.angle_beta   90.00
_cell.angle_gamma   90.00
#
_symmetry.space_group_name_H-M   'P 1'
#
loop_
_entity.id
_entity.type
_entity.pdbx_description
1 polymer ?
#
loop_
_entity_poly.entity_id
_entity_poly.type
_entity_poly.pdbx_seq_one_letter_code
_entity_poly.pdbx_strand_id
1 'polypeptide(L)'
;MAPAGDVNGDGYPDLMAAYYRFYNPEIEEGGVLVWLGSPIGPVVEPVLLEGDRQGAYLGRGLDAAGDVNGDGYGDVVIGAERFENGQTQEGAAFVYLGSADGLHTSPAWMGESNQAATNWDFACGCYANATGYGHAVAGGGDVDGDGLDDVIVGAFGYDGGQRDEGRLFLFRGL
;
A
#
# COMPACT_ATOMS: atom_id res chain seq x y z
N MET A 1 3.06 1.43 11.03
CA MET A 1 3.12 2.91 10.95
C MET A 1 4.26 3.25 10.02
N ALA A 2 4.10 4.30 9.22
CA ALA A 2 5.06 4.74 8.22
C ALA A 2 4.88 6.25 7.97
N PRO A 3 5.90 6.96 7.44
CA PRO A 3 5.69 8.31 6.93
C PRO A 3 4.72 8.27 5.73
N ALA A 4 3.94 9.34 5.53
CA ALA A 4 3.10 9.51 4.35
C ALA A 4 3.68 10.52 3.34
N GLY A 5 4.80 11.19 3.65
CA GLY A 5 5.26 12.33 2.86
C GLY A 5 4.49 13.60 3.21
N ASP A 6 4.59 14.65 2.41
CA ASP A 6 3.80 15.88 2.56
C ASP A 6 2.66 15.84 1.53
N VAL A 7 1.55 15.18 1.90
CA VAL A 7 0.44 14.85 0.99
C VAL A 7 -0.48 16.04 0.72
N ASN A 8 -0.34 17.12 1.48
CA ASN A 8 -1.09 18.37 1.31
C ASN A 8 -0.23 19.56 0.88
N GLY A 9 1.08 19.39 0.75
CA GLY A 9 2.02 20.40 0.27
C GLY A 9 2.18 21.58 1.24
N ASP A 10 1.96 21.35 2.54
CA ASP A 10 2.04 22.41 3.56
C ASP A 10 3.45 22.60 4.16
N GLY A 11 4.41 21.77 3.71
CA GLY A 11 5.80 21.78 4.12
C GLY A 11 6.09 20.94 5.36
N TYR A 12 5.10 20.23 5.90
CA TYR A 12 5.26 19.32 7.04
C TYR A 12 4.96 17.88 6.62
N PRO A 13 5.82 16.91 7.00
CA PRO A 13 5.55 15.52 6.70
C PRO A 13 4.38 14.98 7.54
N ASP A 14 3.54 14.20 6.88
CA ASP A 14 2.37 13.51 7.38
C ASP A 14 2.71 12.10 7.86
N LEU A 15 1.78 11.54 8.65
CA LEU A 15 1.94 10.24 9.27
C LEU A 15 0.81 9.29 8.87
N MET A 16 1.14 8.01 8.66
CA MET A 16 0.13 6.97 8.51
C MET A 16 0.33 5.77 9.44
N ALA A 17 -0.78 5.18 9.87
CA ALA A 17 -0.78 3.99 10.71
C ALA A 17 -1.84 2.99 10.25
N ALA A 18 -1.40 1.74 10.12
CA ALA A 18 -2.26 0.62 9.82
C ALA A 18 -3.15 0.26 11.01
N TYR A 19 -4.39 -0.05 10.68
CA TYR A 19 -5.32 -0.77 11.51
C TYR A 19 -5.72 -2.06 10.77
N TYR A 20 -4.77 -2.99 10.66
CA TYR A 20 -4.86 -4.21 9.84
C TYR A 20 -6.00 -5.19 10.21
N ARG A 21 -6.69 -4.96 11.34
CA ARG A 21 -7.90 -5.69 11.76
C ARG A 21 -9.04 -4.71 11.98
N PHE A 22 -9.17 -3.74 11.08
CA PHE A 22 -10.33 -2.88 11.04
C PHE A 22 -11.57 -3.67 10.59
N TYR A 23 -12.73 -3.23 11.07
CA TYR A 23 -14.02 -3.88 10.85
C TYR A 23 -15.12 -2.83 10.65
N ASN A 24 -15.54 -2.55 9.41
CA ASN A 24 -16.66 -1.63 9.15
C ASN A 24 -17.24 -1.68 7.72
N PRO A 25 -18.29 -2.48 7.44
CA PRO A 25 -18.82 -3.62 8.19
C PRO A 25 -18.06 -4.94 7.95
N GLU A 26 -17.15 -4.98 6.98
CA GLU A 26 -16.41 -6.18 6.58
C GLU A 26 -15.48 -6.67 7.68
N ILE A 27 -15.31 -7.99 7.80
CA ILE A 27 -14.40 -8.54 8.81
C ILE A 27 -12.95 -8.55 8.32
N GLU A 28 -12.02 -8.04 9.14
CA GLU A 28 -10.57 -8.03 8.87
C GLU A 28 -10.20 -7.44 7.49
N GLU A 29 -10.94 -6.43 7.04
CA GLU A 29 -10.62 -5.73 5.79
C GLU A 29 -9.34 -4.92 5.88
N GLY A 30 -8.98 -4.48 7.10
CA GLY A 30 -7.88 -3.57 7.32
C GLY A 30 -8.24 -2.13 6.96
N GLY A 31 -7.56 -1.19 7.61
CA GLY A 31 -7.72 0.23 7.33
C GLY A 31 -6.43 0.98 7.61
N VAL A 32 -6.33 2.19 7.11
CA VAL A 32 -5.17 3.07 7.32
C VAL A 32 -5.67 4.43 7.74
N LEU A 33 -5.15 4.92 8.86
CA LEU A 33 -5.37 6.28 9.32
C LEU A 33 -4.20 7.15 8.85
N VAL A 34 -4.50 8.30 8.28
CA VAL A 34 -3.51 9.28 7.80
C VAL A 34 -3.77 10.60 8.50
N TRP A 35 -2.76 11.12 9.19
CA TRP A 35 -2.81 12.40 9.88
C TRP A 35 -1.92 13.41 9.17
N LEU A 36 -2.48 14.57 8.85
CA LEU A 36 -1.72 15.69 8.32
C LEU A 36 -0.77 16.24 9.39
N GLY A 37 0.45 16.54 8.98
CA GLY A 37 1.50 17.18 9.76
C GLY A 37 1.19 18.65 10.03
N SER A 38 1.91 19.23 10.98
CA SER A 38 1.88 20.67 11.23
C SER A 38 3.09 21.05 12.08
N PRO A 39 3.41 22.35 12.26
CA PRO A 39 4.51 22.78 13.11
C PRO A 39 4.34 22.40 14.59
N ILE A 40 3.13 21.99 15.01
CA ILE A 40 2.84 21.55 16.39
C ILE A 40 2.56 20.04 16.49
N GLY A 41 2.75 19.29 15.41
CA GLY A 41 2.46 17.86 15.32
C GLY A 41 1.19 17.53 14.53
N PRO A 42 0.75 16.27 14.51
CA PRO A 42 -0.36 15.84 13.66
C PRO A 42 -1.70 16.50 13.99
N VAL A 43 -2.46 16.87 12.96
CA VAL A 43 -3.85 17.38 13.07
C VAL A 43 -4.76 16.30 13.65
N VAL A 44 -5.71 16.68 14.51
CA VAL A 44 -6.43 15.73 15.39
C VAL A 44 -7.53 14.89 14.74
N GLU A 45 -7.79 15.04 13.44
CA GLU A 45 -8.77 14.24 12.70
C GLU A 45 -8.09 13.57 11.50
N PRO A 46 -7.85 12.24 11.53
CA PRO A 46 -7.23 11.55 10.41
C PRO A 46 -8.23 11.28 9.28
N VAL A 47 -7.69 11.18 8.06
CA VAL A 47 -8.36 10.50 6.95
C VAL A 47 -8.31 8.99 7.20
N LEU A 48 -9.44 8.31 7.00
CA LEU A 48 -9.53 6.85 7.05
C LEU A 48 -9.60 6.31 5.61
N LEU A 49 -8.73 5.36 5.32
CA LEU A 49 -8.79 4.51 4.14
C LEU A 49 -9.25 3.12 4.58
N GLU A 50 -10.31 2.61 3.94
CA GLU A 50 -10.92 1.31 4.26
C GLU A 50 -10.58 0.30 3.16
N GLY A 51 -10.42 -0.98 3.53
CA GLY A 51 -10.15 -2.06 2.59
C GLY A 51 -11.38 -2.48 1.77
N ASP A 52 -12.59 -2.19 2.27
CA ASP A 52 -13.91 -2.49 1.71
C ASP A 52 -14.09 -3.94 1.24
N ARG A 53 -13.28 -4.84 1.80
CA ARG A 53 -13.22 -6.24 1.37
C ARG A 53 -12.78 -7.14 2.49
N GLN A 54 -13.66 -8.08 2.80
CA GLN A 54 -13.47 -9.07 3.85
C GLN A 54 -12.10 -9.75 3.74
N GLY A 55 -11.32 -9.68 4.80
CA GLY A 55 -10.03 -10.36 4.88
C GLY A 55 -8.96 -9.84 3.93
N ALA A 56 -9.08 -8.63 3.38
CA ALA A 56 -8.06 -8.03 2.51
C ALA A 56 -6.78 -7.60 3.24
N TYR A 57 -6.89 -7.23 4.52
CA TYR A 57 -5.79 -6.79 5.36
C TYR A 57 -5.07 -5.55 4.78
N LEU A 58 -5.83 -4.54 4.35
CA LEU A 58 -5.29 -3.24 3.94
C LEU A 58 -4.42 -2.66 5.07
N GLY A 59 -3.28 -2.07 4.68
CA GLY A 59 -2.30 -1.50 5.59
C GLY A 59 -1.24 -2.48 6.06
N ARG A 60 -1.08 -3.63 5.38
CA ARG A 60 0.02 -4.56 5.66
C ARG A 60 1.38 -4.03 5.22
N GLY A 61 1.42 -3.49 4.01
CA GLY A 61 2.49 -2.63 3.52
C GLY A 61 2.06 -1.17 3.62
N LEU A 62 2.97 -0.29 4.08
CA LEU A 62 2.78 1.15 4.12
C LEU A 62 4.10 1.83 3.79
N ASP A 63 4.11 2.74 2.81
CA ASP A 63 5.19 3.70 2.64
C ASP A 63 4.75 4.96 1.88
N ALA A 64 5.51 6.04 2.03
CA ALA A 64 5.37 7.18 1.13
C ALA A 64 5.78 6.73 -0.27
N ALA A 65 4.96 7.05 -1.27
CA ALA A 65 5.25 6.73 -2.67
C ALA A 65 6.13 7.80 -3.34
N GLY A 66 6.19 9.01 -2.76
CA GLY A 66 6.81 10.17 -3.42
C GLY A 66 5.77 10.92 -4.25
N ASP A 67 6.18 11.71 -5.22
CA ASP A 67 5.27 12.37 -6.18
C ASP A 67 5.22 11.52 -7.46
N VAL A 68 4.27 10.58 -7.53
CA VAL A 68 4.22 9.60 -8.61
C VAL A 68 3.50 10.12 -9.85
N ASN A 69 2.82 11.26 -9.75
CA ASN A 69 2.05 11.88 -10.84
C ASN A 69 2.58 13.28 -11.26
N GLY A 70 3.60 13.78 -10.56
CA GLY A 70 4.28 15.03 -10.86
C GLY A 70 3.45 16.28 -10.55
N ASP A 71 2.48 16.18 -9.63
CA ASP A 71 1.60 17.29 -9.28
C ASP A 71 2.13 18.17 -8.13
N GLY A 72 3.23 17.75 -7.51
CA GLY A 72 3.93 18.46 -6.44
C GLY A 72 3.46 18.08 -5.03
N TYR A 73 2.58 17.10 -4.87
CA TYR A 73 2.13 16.58 -3.57
C TYR A 73 2.70 15.18 -3.33
N GLY A 74 2.88 14.83 -2.04
CA GLY A 74 3.27 13.48 -1.67
C GLY A 74 2.12 12.49 -1.83
N ASP A 75 2.40 11.35 -2.45
CA ASP A 75 1.50 10.23 -2.60
C ASP A 75 1.88 9.10 -1.63
N VAL A 76 0.96 8.14 -1.44
CA VAL A 76 1.21 6.97 -0.59
C VAL A 76 0.91 5.66 -1.31
N VAL A 77 1.69 4.64 -0.97
CA VAL A 77 1.44 3.26 -1.39
C VAL A 77 1.03 2.41 -0.19
N ILE A 78 -0.05 1.65 -0.36
CA ILE A 78 -0.63 0.81 0.68
C ILE A 78 -0.88 -0.58 0.12
N GLY A 79 -0.44 -1.59 0.87
CA GLY A 79 -0.63 -2.98 0.50
C GLY A 79 -1.75 -3.68 1.27
N ALA A 80 -2.43 -4.60 0.59
CA ALA A 80 -3.46 -5.50 1.10
C ALA A 80 -3.08 -6.94 0.76
N GLU A 81 -2.34 -7.59 1.64
CA GLU A 81 -1.64 -8.86 1.34
C GLU A 81 -2.56 -10.04 1.01
N ARG A 82 -3.86 -9.92 1.32
CA ARG A 82 -4.88 -10.97 1.15
C ARG A 82 -6.04 -10.53 0.28
N PHE A 83 -5.91 -9.41 -0.43
CA PHE A 83 -6.93 -8.97 -1.37
C PHE A 83 -7.23 -10.06 -2.40
N GLU A 84 -8.51 -10.21 -2.76
CA GLU A 84 -8.99 -11.21 -3.73
C GLU A 84 -9.73 -10.53 -4.88
N ASN A 85 -9.24 -10.68 -6.11
CA ASN A 85 -9.87 -10.09 -7.31
C ASN A 85 -9.80 -11.03 -8.51
N GLY A 86 -10.40 -12.21 -8.34
CA GLY A 86 -10.39 -13.26 -9.36
C GLY A 86 -9.47 -14.42 -9.00
N GLN A 87 -8.50 -14.20 -8.11
CA GLN A 87 -7.68 -15.25 -7.52
C GLN A 87 -7.74 -15.22 -5.99
N THR A 88 -7.66 -16.40 -5.35
CA THR A 88 -7.68 -16.51 -3.89
C THR A 88 -6.43 -15.89 -3.28
N GLN A 89 -6.62 -14.90 -2.40
CA GLN A 89 -5.57 -14.18 -1.65
C GLN A 89 -4.35 -13.81 -2.51
N GLU A 90 -4.61 -13.26 -3.69
CA GLU A 90 -3.55 -12.87 -4.62
C GLU A 90 -2.78 -11.62 -4.19
N GLY A 91 -3.36 -10.86 -3.27
CA GLY A 91 -2.80 -9.64 -2.72
C GLY A 91 -2.87 -8.47 -3.71
N ALA A 92 -2.94 -7.26 -3.17
CA ALA A 92 -2.96 -6.03 -3.95
C ALA A 92 -2.09 -4.95 -3.31
N ALA A 93 -1.71 -3.97 -4.13
CA ALA A 93 -1.14 -2.71 -3.70
C ALA A 93 -1.89 -1.57 -4.38
N PHE A 94 -2.04 -0.47 -3.66
CA PHE A 94 -2.83 0.69 -4.05
C PHE A 94 -1.98 1.95 -3.91
N VAL A 95 -2.13 2.87 -4.86
CA VAL A 95 -1.56 4.22 -4.76
C VAL A 95 -2.70 5.21 -4.57
N TYR A 96 -2.58 6.04 -3.55
CA TYR A 96 -3.50 7.13 -3.23
C TYR A 96 -2.75 8.43 -3.41
N LEU A 97 -3.35 9.36 -4.16
CA LEU A 97 -2.71 10.60 -4.54
C LEU A 97 -2.90 11.69 -3.47
N GLY A 98 -1.86 12.47 -3.25
CA GLY A 98 -1.91 13.74 -2.52
C GLY A 98 -2.63 14.82 -3.32
N SER A 99 -2.94 15.93 -2.66
CA SER A 99 -3.50 17.12 -3.29
C SER A 99 -3.46 18.30 -2.32
N ALA A 100 -3.74 19.52 -2.79
CA ALA A 100 -3.90 20.68 -1.91
C ALA A 100 -4.95 20.51 -0.80
N ASP A 101 -5.94 19.64 -1.01
CA ASP A 101 -7.00 19.33 -0.03
C ASP A 101 -6.62 18.14 0.87
N GLY A 102 -5.43 17.57 0.69
CA GLY A 102 -4.91 16.38 1.36
C GLY A 102 -5.06 15.11 0.51
N LEU A 103 -4.98 13.96 1.18
CA LEU A 103 -4.95 12.65 0.52
C LEU A 103 -6.32 12.26 -0.06
N HIS A 104 -6.35 11.84 -1.32
CA HIS A 104 -7.53 11.24 -1.94
C HIS A 104 -7.84 9.88 -1.32
N THR A 105 -9.11 9.62 -1.02
CA THR A 105 -9.54 8.35 -0.41
C THR A 105 -9.82 7.22 -1.39
N SER A 106 -9.83 7.53 -2.69
CA SER A 106 -9.94 6.53 -3.76
C SER A 106 -8.57 6.28 -4.36
N PRO A 107 -8.17 5.01 -4.57
CA PRO A 107 -6.89 4.71 -5.18
C PRO A 107 -6.90 5.15 -6.65
N ALA A 108 -5.84 5.82 -7.08
CA ALA A 108 -5.63 6.17 -8.48
C ALA A 108 -5.10 4.98 -9.28
N TRP A 109 -4.46 4.03 -8.60
CA TRP A 109 -3.89 2.83 -9.19
C TRP A 109 -4.01 1.63 -8.25
N MET A 110 -4.13 0.45 -8.85
CA MET A 110 -4.13 -0.85 -8.17
C MET A 110 -3.29 -1.85 -8.97
N GLY A 111 -2.42 -2.59 -8.29
CA GLY A 111 -1.66 -3.70 -8.84
C GLY A 111 -1.87 -4.98 -8.06
N GLU A 112 -1.76 -6.12 -8.73
CA GLU A 112 -2.07 -7.45 -8.18
C GLU A 112 -1.07 -8.48 -8.72
N SER A 113 -0.86 -9.57 -7.97
CA SER A 113 0.03 -10.65 -8.43
C SER A 113 -0.57 -11.49 -9.57
N ASN A 114 -1.90 -11.51 -9.71
CA ASN A 114 -2.65 -12.37 -10.62
C ASN A 114 -2.39 -13.87 -10.43
N GLN A 115 -1.98 -14.26 -9.22
CA GLN A 115 -1.66 -15.63 -8.85
C GLN A 115 -2.46 -16.03 -7.62
N ALA A 116 -3.19 -17.15 -7.71
CA ALA A 116 -3.84 -17.72 -6.54
C ALA A 116 -2.78 -18.18 -5.54
N ALA A 117 -2.98 -17.88 -4.26
CA ALA A 117 -2.12 -18.38 -3.21
C ALA A 117 -2.18 -19.91 -3.17
N THR A 118 -1.04 -20.56 -3.33
CA THR A 118 -0.94 -22.02 -3.46
C THR A 118 -0.62 -22.72 -2.14
N ASN A 119 -0.03 -22.02 -1.14
CA ASN A 119 0.75 -22.69 -0.08
C ASN A 119 0.50 -22.17 1.36
N TRP A 120 0.51 -23.11 2.32
CA TRP A 120 0.58 -22.91 3.79
C TRP A 120 2.04 -22.85 4.33
N ASP A 121 3.04 -22.84 3.45
CA ASP A 121 4.41 -23.30 3.77
C ASP A 121 5.43 -22.15 3.90
N PHE A 122 5.01 -21.01 4.45
CA PHE A 122 5.97 -20.05 5.00
C PHE A 122 6.19 -20.38 6.48
N ALA A 123 7.42 -20.80 6.81
CA ALA A 123 7.85 -21.27 8.12
C ALA A 123 7.62 -20.31 9.31
N CYS A 124 7.15 -19.07 9.09
CA CYS A 124 6.76 -18.16 10.15
C CYS A 124 5.36 -18.42 10.73
N GLY A 125 4.54 -19.28 10.10
CA GLY A 125 3.16 -19.58 10.58
C GLY A 125 2.23 -18.35 10.61
N CYS A 126 2.63 -17.24 9.99
CA CYS A 126 1.99 -15.93 10.11
C CYS A 126 1.26 -15.49 8.83
N TYR A 127 1.52 -16.15 7.69
CA TYR A 127 0.96 -15.85 6.36
C TYR A 127 0.47 -17.10 5.63
N ALA A 128 -0.24 -18.00 6.32
CA ALA A 128 -0.85 -19.13 5.63
C ALA A 128 -1.87 -18.63 4.60
N ASN A 129 -1.67 -18.99 3.32
CA ASN A 129 -2.55 -18.73 2.17
C ASN A 129 -2.47 -17.38 1.45
N ALA A 130 -1.33 -16.66 1.43
CA ALA A 130 -1.19 -15.47 0.56
C ALA A 130 0.05 -15.56 -0.35
N THR A 131 -0.02 -14.99 -1.56
CA THR A 131 1.19 -14.77 -2.40
C THR A 131 2.18 -13.79 -1.75
N GLY A 132 1.70 -13.01 -0.77
CA GLY A 132 2.46 -11.96 -0.12
C GLY A 132 2.58 -10.68 -0.94
N TYR A 133 1.89 -10.57 -2.08
CA TYR A 133 1.88 -9.33 -2.87
C TYR A 133 1.28 -8.18 -2.05
N GLY A 134 1.99 -7.06 -1.93
CA GLY A 134 1.57 -5.94 -1.09
C GLY A 134 1.84 -6.16 0.40
N HIS A 135 2.51 -7.25 0.80
CA HIS A 135 3.01 -7.40 2.17
C HIS A 135 4.05 -6.31 2.50
N ALA A 136 4.98 -6.12 1.57
CA ALA A 136 5.99 -5.07 1.62
C ALA A 136 5.83 -4.17 0.39
N VAL A 137 5.79 -2.87 0.63
CA VAL A 137 5.75 -1.82 -0.39
C VAL A 137 6.80 -0.77 -0.04
N ALA A 138 7.28 -0.03 -1.03
CA ALA A 138 8.19 1.08 -0.83
C ALA A 138 8.04 2.13 -1.94
N GLY A 139 8.28 3.40 -1.60
CA GLY A 139 8.63 4.41 -2.58
C GLY A 139 10.01 4.08 -3.18
N GLY A 140 10.08 3.96 -4.49
CA GLY A 140 11.31 3.68 -5.24
C GLY A 140 12.13 4.95 -5.54
N GLY A 141 11.48 6.12 -5.50
CA GLY A 141 11.98 7.33 -6.13
C GLY A 141 11.98 7.21 -7.65
N ASP A 142 12.39 8.26 -8.37
CA ASP A 142 12.59 8.21 -9.83
C ASP A 142 13.78 7.28 -10.19
N VAL A 143 13.51 6.01 -10.51
CA VAL A 143 14.57 5.03 -10.81
C VAL A 143 14.91 4.96 -12.29
N ASP A 144 14.09 5.51 -13.18
CA ASP A 144 14.32 5.49 -14.62
C ASP A 144 14.65 6.85 -15.26
N GLY A 145 14.62 7.92 -14.45
CA GLY A 145 15.04 9.27 -14.79
C GLY A 145 13.98 10.07 -15.55
N ASP A 146 12.70 9.73 -15.43
CA ASP A 146 11.60 10.43 -16.10
C ASP A 146 11.04 11.63 -15.31
N GLY A 147 11.49 11.78 -14.06
CA GLY A 147 11.12 12.88 -13.18
C GLY A 147 9.90 12.60 -12.29
N LEU A 148 9.34 11.38 -12.32
CA LEU A 148 8.27 10.93 -11.45
C LEU A 148 8.79 9.87 -10.49
N ASP A 149 8.29 9.85 -9.25
CA ASP A 149 8.67 8.81 -8.31
C ASP A 149 8.00 7.47 -8.67
N ASP A 150 8.75 6.38 -8.52
CA ASP A 150 8.29 5.01 -8.80
C ASP A 150 7.90 4.27 -7.52
N VAL A 151 7.20 3.15 -7.65
CA VAL A 151 6.73 2.31 -6.53
C VAL A 151 7.22 0.87 -6.68
N ILE A 152 7.66 0.27 -5.57
CA ILE A 152 8.10 -1.12 -5.50
C ILE A 152 7.15 -1.93 -4.63
N VAL A 153 6.73 -3.11 -5.12
CA VAL A 153 5.85 -4.05 -4.40
C VAL A 153 6.49 -5.43 -4.34
N GLY A 154 6.59 -6.00 -3.15
CA GLY A 154 7.09 -7.35 -2.93
C GLY A 154 5.97 -8.38 -2.93
N ALA A 155 6.29 -9.58 -3.45
CA ALA A 155 5.46 -10.78 -3.36
C ALA A 155 6.38 -11.98 -3.05
N PHE A 156 6.52 -12.31 -1.77
CA PHE A 156 7.52 -13.29 -1.31
C PHE A 156 7.15 -14.74 -1.67
N GLY A 157 5.87 -15.04 -1.90
CA GLY A 157 5.36 -16.37 -2.28
C GLY A 157 5.00 -16.45 -3.77
N TYR A 158 5.58 -15.58 -4.60
CA TYR A 158 5.32 -15.58 -6.03
C TYR A 158 6.01 -16.78 -6.72
N ASP A 159 5.26 -17.54 -7.52
CA ASP A 159 5.76 -18.64 -8.36
C ASP A 159 5.92 -18.17 -9.83
N GLY A 160 7.16 -18.07 -10.30
CA GLY A 160 7.56 -17.64 -11.64
C GLY A 160 8.32 -18.69 -12.45
N GLY A 161 8.25 -19.96 -12.03
CA GLY A 161 8.95 -21.08 -12.64
C GLY A 161 9.59 -22.01 -11.60
N GLN A 162 9.82 -21.51 -10.39
CA GLN A 162 10.08 -22.32 -9.21
C GLN A 162 8.91 -22.17 -8.23
N ARG A 163 9.03 -22.77 -7.04
CA ARG A 163 8.07 -22.61 -5.97
C ARG A 163 8.60 -21.60 -4.98
N ASP A 164 7.78 -20.60 -4.64
CA ASP A 164 7.99 -19.55 -3.67
C ASP A 164 9.33 -18.79 -3.90
N GLU A 165 9.80 -18.62 -5.14
CA GLU A 165 11.05 -17.88 -5.40
C GLU A 165 10.94 -16.38 -5.08
N GLY A 166 9.70 -15.89 -4.99
CA GLY A 166 9.39 -14.51 -4.73
C GLY A 166 9.70 -13.59 -5.91
N ARG A 167 9.14 -12.39 -5.85
CA ARG A 167 9.34 -11.35 -6.85
C ARG A 167 9.22 -9.96 -6.25
N LEU A 168 9.99 -9.02 -6.80
CA LEU A 168 9.75 -7.59 -6.67
C LEU A 168 9.15 -7.08 -7.99
N PHE A 169 8.16 -6.23 -7.88
CA PHE A 169 7.53 -5.53 -8.99
C PHE A 169 7.86 -4.04 -8.86
N LEU A 170 8.30 -3.43 -9.94
CA LEU A 170 8.50 -1.99 -10.06
C LEU A 170 7.38 -1.42 -10.92
N PHE A 171 6.71 -0.40 -10.43
CA PHE A 171 5.66 0.35 -11.12
C PHE A 171 6.13 1.78 -11.28
N ARG A 172 5.99 2.30 -12.49
CA ARG A 172 6.46 3.64 -12.80
C ARG A 172 5.44 4.70 -12.47
N GLY A 173 5.90 5.90 -12.12
CA GLY A 173 5.07 7.09 -12.07
C GLY A 173 4.33 7.35 -13.39
N LEU A 174 3.19 8.07 -13.34
CA LEU A 174 2.27 8.30 -14.46
C LEU A 174 1.91 9.76 -14.69
#